data_AF-A0A2W7B9B5-F1
#
_entry.id   AF-A0A2W7B9B5-F1
#
_cell.length_a   1.000
_cell.length_b   1.000
_cell.length_c   1.000
_cell.angle_alpha   90.00
_cell.angle_beta   90.00
_cell.angle_gamma   90.00
#
_symmetry.space_group_name_H-M   'P 1'
#
loop_
_entity.id
_entity.type
_entity.pdbx_description
1 polymer ?
#
loop_
_entity_poly.entity_id
_entity_poly.type
_entity_poly.pdbx_seq_one_letter_code
_entity_poly.pdbx_strand_id
1 'polypeptide(L)'
;MSAKFQRISSAVEGHNGYLSGLHHAGRGFTQQTLRVLTIIHNFGIRRDDGTTAAQRLFAQSFPDLFEWVVPRMGELPRPRRTLKSPKYKKPTP
;
A
#
# COMPACT_ATOMS: atom_id res chain seq x y z
N MET A 1 26.94 7.78 9.62
CA MET A 1 26.26 8.83 10.40
C MET A 1 25.23 8.16 11.33
N SER A 2 25.72 7.49 12.37
CA SER A 2 24.92 6.74 13.35
C SER A 2 25.41 7.14 14.74
N ALA A 3 25.08 8.37 15.13
CA ALA A 3 25.51 8.97 16.40
C ALA A 3 24.44 9.93 16.98
N LYS A 4 23.16 9.72 16.64
CA LYS A 4 22.05 10.59 17.08
C LYS A 4 21.07 9.89 18.03
N PHE A 5 21.48 8.80 18.66
CA PHE A 5 20.66 8.10 19.63
C PHE A 5 21.39 8.06 20.96
N GLN A 6 20.87 8.82 21.93
CA GLN A 6 21.42 8.90 23.27
C GLN A 6 20.87 7.70 24.07
N ARG A 7 21.73 6.84 24.64
CA ARG A 7 21.26 5.57 25.25
C ARG A 7 20.16 5.73 26.32
N ILE A 8 20.17 6.84 27.05
CA ILE A 8 19.17 7.15 28.08
C ILE A 8 17.79 7.54 27.51
N SER A 9 17.66 7.87 26.22
CA SER A 9 16.36 8.20 25.59
C SER A 9 15.60 6.99 25.03
N SER A 10 16.12 5.78 25.19
CA SER A 10 15.53 4.55 24.62
C SER A 10 14.05 4.33 24.98
N ALA A 11 13.65 4.58 26.23
CA ALA A 11 12.25 4.46 26.66
C ALA A 11 11.32 5.49 25.97
N VAL A 12 11.81 6.72 25.78
CA VAL A 12 11.09 7.82 25.12
C VAL A 12 10.97 7.55 23.62
N GLU A 13 12.02 7.03 23.00
CA GLU A 13 12.03 6.64 21.59
C GLU A 13 11.09 5.47 21.31
N GLY A 14 11.03 4.48 22.20
CA GLY A 14 10.06 3.39 22.12
C GLY A 14 8.62 3.89 22.21
N HIS A 15 8.34 4.79 23.16
CA HIS A 15 7.02 5.41 23.28
C HIS A 15 6.65 6.25 22.05
N ASN A 16 7.58 7.08 21.55
CA ASN A 16 7.36 7.88 20.35
C ASN A 16 7.17 7.02 19.10
N GLY A 17 7.90 5.91 18.99
CA GLY A 17 7.74 4.93 17.91
C GLY A 17 6.38 4.24 17.95
N TYR A 18 5.95 3.82 19.14
CA TYR A 18 4.62 3.25 19.37
C TYR A 18 3.51 4.24 19.01
N LEU A 19 3.58 5.47 19.53
CA LEU A 19 2.63 6.54 19.19
C LEU A 19 2.64 6.85 17.70
N SER A 20 3.82 6.94 17.06
CA SER A 20 3.92 7.16 15.62
C SER A 20 3.26 6.04 14.83
N GLY A 21 3.44 4.79 15.24
CA GLY A 21 2.75 3.64 14.66
C GLY A 21 1.24 3.70 14.85
N LEU A 22 0.77 4.02 16.05
CA LEU A 22 -0.65 4.15 16.38
C LEU A 22 -1.31 5.29 15.58
N HIS A 23 -0.67 6.46 15.51
CA HIS A 23 -1.13 7.59 14.71
C HIS A 23 -1.09 7.29 13.21
N HIS A 24 -0.12 6.49 12.74
CA HIS A 24 -0.04 6.11 11.33
C HIS A 24 -1.11 5.07 10.96
N ALA A 25 -1.30 4.05 11.79
CA ALA A 25 -2.29 2.99 11.59
C ALA A 25 -3.72 3.51 11.81
N GLY A 26 -3.91 4.45 12.76
CA GLY A 26 -5.20 5.00 13.15
C GLY A 26 -5.84 5.96 12.15
N ARG A 27 -5.17 6.32 11.05
CA ARG A 27 -5.74 7.22 10.02
C ARG A 27 -6.86 6.58 9.20
N GLY A 28 -7.05 5.26 9.33
CA GLY A 28 -8.06 4.52 8.59
C GLY A 28 -7.82 4.53 7.07
N PHE A 29 -8.79 4.00 6.34
CA PHE A 29 -8.77 4.05 4.88
C PHE A 29 -9.44 5.31 4.37
N THR A 30 -8.90 5.87 3.28
CA THR A 30 -9.59 6.95 2.56
C THR A 30 -10.91 6.42 1.97
N GLN A 31 -11.87 7.30 1.72
CA GLN A 31 -13.13 6.92 1.07
C GLN A 31 -12.92 6.23 -0.28
N GLN A 32 -11.89 6.66 -1.03
CA GLN A 32 -11.53 6.02 -2.31
C GLN A 32 -11.01 4.59 -2.08
N THR A 33 -10.10 4.41 -1.12
CA THR A 33 -9.58 3.08 -0.79
C THR A 33 -10.70 2.15 -0.31
N LEU A 34 -11.62 2.64 0.52
CA LEU A 34 -12.79 1.87 0.95
C LEU A 34 -13.64 1.43 -0.24
N ARG A 35 -13.94 2.33 -1.19
CA ARG A 35 -14.69 1.97 -2.40
C ARG A 35 -13.99 0.88 -3.21
N VAL A 36 -12.67 1.02 -3.41
CA VAL A 36 -11.87 0.03 -4.15
C VAL A 36 -11.87 -1.32 -3.43
N LEU A 37 -11.67 -1.34 -2.11
CA LEU A 37 -11.72 -2.57 -1.31
C LEU A 37 -13.11 -3.22 -1.36
N THR A 38 -14.18 -2.44 -1.34
CA THR A 38 -15.55 -2.96 -1.52
C THR A 38 -15.71 -3.61 -2.89
N ILE A 39 -15.19 -3.01 -3.95
CA ILE A 39 -15.24 -3.60 -5.31
C ILE A 39 -14.44 -4.90 -5.35
N ILE A 40 -13.21 -4.91 -4.82
CA ILE A 40 -12.35 -6.11 -4.79
C ILE A 40 -13.01 -7.23 -3.97
N HIS A 41 -13.58 -6.92 -2.81
CA HIS A 41 -14.31 -7.88 -2.01
C HIS A 41 -15.49 -8.50 -2.78
N ASN A 42 -16.26 -7.67 -3.47
CA ASN A 42 -17.47 -8.11 -4.15
C ASN A 42 -17.18 -8.93 -5.42
N PHE A 43 -16.16 -8.55 -6.19
CA PHE A 43 -15.93 -9.08 -7.54
C PHE A 43 -14.59 -9.81 -7.74
N GLY A 44 -13.59 -9.58 -6.88
CA GLY A 44 -12.26 -10.18 -7.02
C GLY A 44 -12.00 -11.35 -6.06
N ILE A 45 -12.51 -11.28 -4.83
CA ILE A 45 -12.32 -12.34 -3.84
C ILE A 45 -13.30 -13.49 -4.11
N ARG A 46 -12.76 -14.70 -4.21
CA ARG A 46 -13.50 -15.95 -4.40
C ARG A 46 -13.44 -16.81 -3.14
N ARG A 47 -14.52 -17.53 -2.84
CA ARG A 47 -14.55 -18.56 -1.79
C ARG A 47 -14.02 -19.89 -2.35
N ASP A 48 -13.90 -20.90 -1.49
CA ASP A 48 -13.54 -22.27 -1.84
C ASP A 48 -14.45 -22.89 -2.92
N ASP A 49 -15.71 -22.45 -3.03
CA ASP A 49 -16.65 -22.85 -4.08
C ASP A 49 -16.45 -22.10 -5.41
N GLY A 50 -15.46 -21.20 -5.49
CA GLY A 50 -15.13 -20.40 -6.65
C GLY A 50 -16.03 -19.17 -6.88
N THR A 51 -17.07 -18.97 -6.07
CA THR A 51 -18.03 -17.86 -6.26
C THR A 51 -17.57 -16.57 -5.59
N THR A 52 -17.97 -15.43 -6.16
CA THR A 52 -17.74 -14.10 -5.56
C THR A 52 -18.91 -13.66 -4.68
N ALA A 53 -18.71 -12.66 -3.81
CA ALA A 53 -19.79 -12.14 -2.97
C ALA A 53 -20.91 -11.51 -3.80
N ALA A 54 -20.59 -10.79 -4.88
CA ALA A 54 -21.59 -10.23 -5.79
C ALA A 54 -22.40 -11.32 -6.50
N GLN A 55 -21.77 -12.40 -6.97
CA GLN A 55 -22.48 -13.50 -7.63
C GLN A 55 -23.56 -14.11 -6.72
N ARG A 56 -23.24 -14.29 -5.43
CA ARG A 56 -24.19 -14.82 -4.44
C ARG A 56 -25.29 -13.83 -4.09
N LEU A 57 -24.96 -12.55 -3.96
CA LEU A 57 -25.92 -11.50 -3.63
C LEU A 57 -26.95 -11.28 -4.75
N PHE A 58 -26.50 -11.29 -6.01
CA PHE A 58 -27.34 -11.00 -7.17
C PHE A 58 -27.81 -12.25 -7.92
N ALA A 59 -27.41 -13.45 -7.49
CA ALA A 59 -27.70 -14.73 -8.14
C ALA A 59 -27.37 -14.74 -9.66
N GLN A 60 -26.32 -14.03 -10.08
CA GLN A 60 -25.90 -13.93 -11.47
C GLN A 60 -24.38 -13.96 -11.61
N SER A 61 -23.88 -14.42 -12.76
CA SER A 61 -22.46 -14.38 -13.08
C SER A 61 -22.02 -12.98 -13.50
N PHE A 62 -20.83 -12.58 -13.07
CA PHE A 62 -20.17 -11.35 -13.49
C PHE A 62 -18.88 -11.67 -14.25
N PRO A 63 -18.43 -10.77 -15.15
CA PRO A 63 -17.10 -10.86 -15.74
C PRO A 63 -16.01 -10.83 -14.65
N ASP A 64 -14.84 -11.38 -14.97
CA ASP A 64 -13.69 -11.25 -14.07
C ASP A 64 -13.29 -9.77 -13.90
N LEU A 65 -13.06 -9.37 -12.65
CA LEU A 65 -12.80 -7.97 -12.29
C LEU A 65 -11.57 -7.43 -13.03
N PHE A 66 -10.46 -8.17 -13.05
CA PHE A 66 -9.21 -7.66 -13.60
C PHE A 66 -9.22 -7.71 -15.13
N GLU A 67 -9.82 -8.74 -15.72
CA GLU A 67 -10.04 -8.79 -17.17
C GLU A 67 -10.91 -7.63 -17.67
N TRP A 68 -11.84 -7.13 -16.83
CA TRP A 68 -12.64 -5.96 -17.17
C TRP A 68 -11.91 -4.64 -16.92
N VAL A 69 -11.15 -4.51 -15.83
CA VAL A 69 -10.49 -3.25 -15.42
C VAL A 69 -9.21 -2.98 -16.24
N VAL A 70 -8.36 -3.99 -16.46
CA VAL A 70 -7.03 -3.81 -17.07
C VAL A 70 -7.10 -3.14 -18.45
N PRO A 71 -8.01 -3.53 -19.38
CA PRO A 71 -8.13 -2.87 -20.68
C PRO A 71 -8.62 -1.42 -20.61
N ARG A 72 -9.21 -1.00 -19.48
CA ARG A 72 -9.76 0.35 -19.24
C ARG A 72 -8.82 1.24 -18.44
N MET A 73 -7.74 0.68 -17.90
CA MET A 73 -6.70 1.50 -17.28
C MET A 73 -5.94 2.28 -18.35
N GLY A 74 -5.67 3.55 -18.05
CA GLY A 74 -4.78 4.37 -18.88
C GLY A 74 -3.32 3.94 -18.78
N GLU A 75 -2.45 4.65 -19.47
CA GLU A 75 -1.00 4.43 -19.37
C GLU A 75 -0.53 4.62 -17.93
N LEU A 76 0.24 3.66 -17.42
CA LEU A 76 0.86 3.75 -16.10
C LEU A 76 1.95 4.84 -16.10
N PRO A 77 2.08 5.59 -14.99
CA PRO A 77 3.12 6.61 -14.89
C PRO A 77 4.50 5.96 -15.03
N ARG A 78 5.39 6.62 -15.79
CA ARG A 78 6.77 6.15 -15.96
C ARG A 78 7.48 6.10 -14.61
N PRO A 79 8.39 5.12 -14.40
CA PRO A 79 9.18 5.04 -13.19
C PRO A 79 9.91 6.36 -12.94
N ARG A 80 9.96 6.78 -11.66
CA ARG A 80 10.70 7.97 -11.25
C ARG A 80 12.14 7.83 -11.73
N ARG A 81 12.63 8.80 -12.51
CA ARG A 81 14.05 8.89 -12.85
C ARG A 81 14.83 9.16 -11.57
N THR A 82 15.55 8.17 -11.07
CA THR A 82 16.47 8.35 -9.95
C THR A 82 17.62 9.23 -10.43
N LEU A 83 17.90 10.32 -9.72
CA LEU A 83 19.16 11.03 -9.91
C LEU A 83 20.29 10.03 -9.61
N LYS A 84 21.26 9.90 -10.53
CA LYS A 84 22.45 9.08 -10.28
C LYS A 84 23.05 9.55 -8.95
N SER A 85 23.26 8.63 -8.01
CA SER A 85 23.93 8.93 -6.75
C SER A 85 25.25 9.64 -7.07
N PRO A 86 25.57 10.77 -6.41
CA PRO A 86 26.82 11.47 -6.65
C PRO A 86 27.98 10.48 -6.50
N LYS A 87 28.84 10.39 -7.51
CA LYS A 87 30.05 9.55 -7.45
C LYS A 87 30.86 10.02 -6.25
N TYR A 88 31.12 9.12 -5.30
CA TYR A 88 32.02 9.37 -4.19
C TYR A 88 33.38 9.83 -4.74
N LYS A 89 33.72 11.12 -4.53
CA LYS A 89 35.07 11.63 -4.82
C LYS A 89 35.96 11.16 -3.67
N LYS A 90 36.90 10.26 -3.94
CA LYS A 90 37.97 9.92 -2.98
C LYS A 90 38.71 11.23 -2.64
N PRO A 91 38.96 11.54 -1.36
CA PRO A 91 39.80 12.68 -1.01
C PRO A 91 41.20 12.45 -1.59
N THR A 92 41.72 13.45 -2.29
CA THR A 92 43.14 13.50 -2.70
C THR A 92 44.01 13.66 -1.45
N PRO A 93 45.21 13.05 -1.43
CA PRO A 93 46.13 13.09 -0.29
C PRO A 93 46.55 14.51 0.08
#